data_AF-A0A321LLP4-F1
#
_entry.id   AF-A0A321LLP4-F1
#
_cell.length_a   1.000
_cell.length_b   1.000
_cell.length_c   1.000
_cell.angle_alpha   90.00
_cell.angle_beta   90.00
_cell.angle_gamma   90.00
#
_symmetry.space_group_name_H-M   'P 1'
#
loop_
_entity.id
_entity.type
_entity.pdbx_description
1 polymer ?
#
loop_
_entity_poly.entity_id
_entity_poly.type
_entity_poly.pdbx_seq_one_letter_code
_entity_poly.pdbx_strand_id
1 'polypeptide(L)' 'MRMGHAMVRPVPGAIFSPERKKLKAAQGRLFFANSDLSGISIFEEAQFRGVTAANHVLHVLGKP' A
#
# COMPACT_ATOMS: atom_id res chain seq x y z
N MET A 1 -5.88 -16.60 -20.13
CA MET A 1 -5.50 -15.25 -19.63
C MET A 1 -4.03 -15.29 -19.22
N ARG A 2 -3.16 -14.43 -19.77
CA ARG A 2 -1.74 -14.32 -19.38
C ARG A 2 -1.53 -12.95 -18.73
N MET A 3 -1.46 -12.91 -17.41
CA MET A 3 -1.17 -11.68 -16.67
C MET A 3 0.34 -11.57 -16.45
N GLY A 4 1.05 -10.94 -17.39
CA GLY A 4 2.51 -10.76 -17.32
C GLY A 4 3.01 -9.92 -16.13
N HIS A 5 2.10 -9.20 -15.46
CA HIS A 5 2.36 -8.40 -14.25
C HIS A 5 1.43 -8.83 -13.10
N ALA A 6 1.34 -10.14 -12.84
CA ALA A 6 0.50 -10.69 -11.78
C ALA A 6 0.84 -10.14 -10.38
N MET A 7 -0.07 -10.40 -9.42
CA MET A 7 0.06 -10.08 -8.00
C MET A 7 1.43 -10.47 -7.42
N VAL A 8 1.87 -9.74 -6.39
CA VAL A 8 3.12 -10.06 -5.69
C VAL A 8 3.12 -11.51 -5.23
N ARG A 9 4.27 -12.19 -5.34
CA ARG A 9 4.47 -13.55 -4.84
C ARG A 9 5.20 -13.48 -3.49
N PRO A 10 4.48 -13.42 -2.35
CA PRO A 10 5.13 -13.31 -1.06
C PRO A 10 5.92 -14.59 -0.74
N VAL A 11 7.09 -14.42 -0.14
CA VAL A 11 7.87 -15.50 0.47
C VAL A 11 7.60 -15.54 1.98
N PRO A 12 7.89 -16.67 2.68
CA PRO A 12 7.82 -16.70 4.14
C PRO A 12 8.55 -15.51 4.77
N GLY A 13 7.87 -14.81 5.70
CA GLY A 13 8.37 -13.59 6.33
C GLY A 13 7.97 -12.27 5.63
N ALA A 14 7.44 -12.29 4.41
CA ALA A 14 7.04 -11.06 3.69
C ALA A 14 6.00 -10.21 4.46
N ILE A 15 5.08 -10.85 5.19
CA ILE A 15 4.10 -10.14 6.03
C ILE A 15 4.76 -9.45 7.24
N PHE A 16 5.98 -9.80 7.62
CA PHE A 16 6.70 -9.14 8.72
C PHE A 16 7.84 -8.23 8.24
N SER A 17 8.02 -8.09 6.92
CA SER A 17 9.10 -7.28 6.32
C SER A 17 9.13 -5.86 6.91
N PRO A 18 10.28 -5.44 7.48
CA PRO A 18 10.45 -4.07 7.97
C PRO A 18 10.48 -3.05 6.82
N GLU A 19 10.93 -3.43 5.63
CA GLU A 19 10.91 -2.59 4.42
C GLU A 19 9.48 -2.25 4.03
N ARG A 20 8.58 -3.24 4.02
CA ARG A 20 7.16 -3.01 3.75
C ARG A 20 6.52 -2.09 4.78
N LYS A 21 6.90 -2.20 6.06
CA LYS A 21 6.45 -1.27 7.10
C LYS A 21 6.92 0.16 6.82
N LYS A 22 8.17 0.35 6.37
CA LYS A 22 8.69 1.66 5.95
C LYS A 22 7.93 2.22 4.75
N LEU A 23 7.57 1.40 3.77
CA LEU A 23 6.79 1.81 2.58
C LEU A 23 5.36 2.26 2.90
N LYS A 24 4.80 1.90 4.07
CA LYS A 24 3.51 2.43 4.52
C LYS A 24 3.59 3.89 4.95
N ALA A 25 4.79 4.39 5.29
CA ALA A 25 4.98 5.79 5.62
C ALA A 25 5.05 6.64 4.35
N ALA A 26 4.54 7.88 4.43
CA ALA A 26 4.70 8.84 3.36
C ALA A 26 6.18 9.21 3.17
N GLN A 27 6.59 9.45 1.92
CA GLN A 27 7.93 9.91 1.57
C GLN A 27 7.81 11.34 1.04
N GLY A 28 7.85 12.31 1.95
CA GLY A 28 7.60 13.71 1.63
C GLY A 28 6.17 13.91 1.11
N ARG A 29 6.04 14.23 -0.18
CA ARG A 29 4.75 14.42 -0.87
C ARG A 29 4.26 13.17 -1.62
N LEU A 30 4.97 12.05 -1.50
CA LEU A 30 4.61 10.78 -2.13
C LEU A 30 3.93 9.85 -1.12
N PHE A 31 2.75 9.35 -1.49
CA PHE A 31 1.94 8.44 -0.68
C PHE A 31 1.68 7.16 -1.45
N PHE A 32 2.01 6.01 -0.87
CA PHE A 32 1.77 4.70 -1.48
C PHE A 32 0.41 4.15 -1.07
N ALA A 33 -0.26 3.46 -1.99
CA ALA A 33 -1.65 3.01 -1.81
C ALA A 33 -1.96 1.62 -2.39
N ASN A 34 -0.95 0.86 -2.85
CA ASN A 34 -1.19 -0.48 -3.40
C ASN A 34 -1.50 -1.53 -2.31
N SER A 35 -2.15 -2.63 -2.70
CA SER A 35 -2.49 -3.73 -1.80
C SER A 35 -1.29 -4.52 -1.28
N ASP A 36 -0.15 -4.47 -1.98
CA ASP A 36 1.09 -5.12 -1.52
C ASP A 36 1.60 -4.51 -0.21
N LEU A 37 1.26 -3.24 0.08
CA LEU A 37 1.49 -2.64 1.39
C LEU A 37 0.77 -3.39 2.51
N SER A 38 -0.35 -4.05 2.25
CA SER A 38 -1.04 -4.92 3.21
C SER A 38 -0.42 -6.31 3.31
N GLY A 39 0.34 -6.72 2.30
CA GLY A 39 0.99 -8.03 2.22
C GLY A 39 0.08 -9.10 1.62
N ILE A 40 -1.10 -8.69 1.15
CA ILE A 40 -2.11 -9.54 0.51
C ILE A 40 -2.69 -8.73 -0.66
N SER A 41 -2.56 -9.24 -1.87
CA SER A 41 -2.96 -8.52 -3.09
C SER A 41 -4.44 -8.74 -3.43
N ILE A 42 -5.35 -8.44 -2.50
CA ILE A 42 -6.81 -8.48 -2.76
C ILE A 42 -7.37 -7.08 -3.02
N PHE A 43 -8.59 -7.03 -3.57
CA PHE A 43 -9.25 -5.78 -3.94
C PHE A 43 -9.57 -4.92 -2.72
N GLU A 44 -10.04 -5.54 -1.64
CA GLU A 44 -10.38 -4.91 -0.37
C GLU A 44 -9.18 -4.15 0.21
N GLU A 45 -8.00 -4.76 0.14
CA GLU A 45 -6.77 -4.15 0.60
C GLU A 45 -6.34 -2.99 -0.30
N ALA A 46 -6.55 -3.09 -1.63
CA ALA A 46 -6.27 -1.98 -2.54
C ALA A 46 -7.20 -0.79 -2.26
N GLN A 47 -8.49 -1.05 -2.02
CA GLN A 47 -9.48 -0.02 -1.69
C GLN A 47 -9.16 0.63 -0.34
N PHE A 48 -8.91 -0.18 0.70
CA PHE A 48 -8.57 0.31 2.03
C PHE A 48 -7.30 1.17 2.03
N ARG A 49 -6.26 0.72 1.33
CA ARG A 49 -5.00 1.48 1.18
C ARG A 49 -5.19 2.76 0.40
N GLY A 50 -6.03 2.75 -0.63
CA GLY A 50 -6.45 3.94 -1.39
C GLY A 50 -7.08 5.01 -0.49
N VAL A 51 -8.10 4.64 0.28
CA VAL A 51 -8.77 5.57 1.20
C VAL A 51 -7.83 6.06 2.29
N THR A 52 -7.02 5.18 2.87
CA THR A 52 -6.02 5.57 3.88
C THR A 52 -5.04 6.59 3.34
N ALA A 53 -4.51 6.37 2.14
CA ALA A 53 -3.59 7.31 1.49
C ALA A 53 -4.25 8.66 1.19
N ALA A 54 -5.51 8.66 0.72
CA ALA A 54 -6.28 9.89 0.49
C ALA A 54 -6.46 10.68 1.79
N ASN A 55 -6.84 10.03 2.89
CA ASN A 55 -6.97 10.65 4.21
C ASN A 55 -5.64 11.25 4.70
N HIS A 56 -4.52 10.56 4.49
CA HIS A 56 -3.20 11.10 4.83
C HIS A 56 -2.86 12.35 4.01
N VAL A 57 -3.18 12.35 2.71
CA VAL A 57 -2.99 13.52 1.84
C VAL A 57 -3.83 14.69 2.33
N LEU A 58 -5.12 14.48 2.60
CA LEU A 58 -6.01 15.52 3.12
C LEU A 58 -5.48 16.12 4.42
N HIS A 59 -5.07 15.26 5.35
CA HIS A 59 -4.48 15.68 6.62
C HIS A 59 -3.22 16.55 6.42
N VAL A 60 -2.27 16.12 5.57
CA VAL A 60 -1.05 16.90 5.29
C VAL A 60 -1.35 18.22 4.60
N LEU A 61 -2.40 18.28 3.78
CA LEU A 61 -2.85 19.51 3.12
C LEU A 61 -3.70 20.42 4.03
N GLY A 62 -3.97 20.03 5.29
CA GLY A 62 -4.84 20.76 6.20
C GLY A 62 -6.30 20.81 5.71
N LYS A 63 -6.72 19.81 4.92
CA LYS A 63 -8.07 19.69 4.40
C LYS A 63 -8.86 18.65 5.22
N PRO A 64 -10.16 18.88 5.43
CA PRO A 64 -11.03 17.89 6.06
C PRO A 64 -11.11 16.61 5.24
#